data_AF-A0A3A9YSK5-F1
#
_entry.id   AF-A0A3A9YSK5-F1
#
_cell.length_a   1.000
_cell.length_b   1.000
_cell.length_c   1.000
_cell.angle_alpha   90.00
_cell.angle_beta   90.00
_cell.angle_gamma   90.00
#
_symmetry.space_group_name_H-M   'P 1'
#
loop_
_entity.id
_entity.type
_entity.pdbx_description
1 polymer ?
#
loop_
_entity_poly.entity_id
_entity_poly.type
_entity_poly.pdbx_seq_one_letter_code
_entity_poly.pdbx_strand_id
1 'polypeptide(L)'
;MGRLRRHRVLLPGVSVLARYALGSKAPLLERAQEPKRTAMLTAVMRHLEAKAIDEALDVFQVLMATRLPNTAKRKTAKERLSTLPQLQKASRHRALGGAGARAGCPRHAPSAWPPWSIPATRR
;
A
#
# COMPACT_ATOMS: atom_id res chain seq x y z
N MET A 1 39.44 19.45 4.93
CA MET A 1 38.12 18.93 5.35
C MET A 1 38.06 18.88 6.87
N GLY A 2 37.68 19.98 7.52
CA GLY A 2 37.76 20.15 8.97
C GLY A 2 36.60 19.46 9.71
N ARG A 3 36.92 18.62 10.70
CA ARG A 3 35.94 17.93 11.55
C ARG A 3 35.22 18.97 12.42
N LEU A 4 33.92 19.13 12.24
CA LEU A 4 33.07 19.89 13.15
C LEU A 4 33.12 19.23 14.53
N ARG A 5 33.75 19.92 15.48
CA ARG A 5 33.78 19.53 16.90
C ARG A 5 32.34 19.42 17.36
N ARG A 6 31.88 18.19 17.61
CA ARG A 6 30.62 17.91 18.28
C ARG A 6 30.77 18.36 19.72
N HIS A 7 30.55 19.66 19.97
CA HIS A 7 30.35 20.15 21.30
C HIS A 7 29.17 19.37 21.88
N ARG A 8 29.49 18.53 22.84
CA ARG A 8 28.56 17.77 23.68
C ARG A 8 27.90 18.77 24.62
N VAL A 9 27.13 19.69 24.05
CA VAL A 9 26.21 20.50 24.82
C VAL A 9 25.07 19.56 25.17
N LEU A 10 24.67 19.56 26.43
CA LEU A 10 23.42 18.97 26.90
C LEU A 10 22.27 19.78 26.26
N LEU A 11 22.09 19.64 24.95
CA LEU A 11 21.05 20.32 24.21
C LEU A 11 19.70 19.64 24.52
N PRO A 12 18.62 20.41 24.63
CA PRO A 12 17.28 19.88 24.39
C PRO A 12 17.31 19.01 23.12
N GLY A 13 16.56 17.91 23.09
CA GLY A 13 16.45 17.09 21.90
C GLY A 13 16.13 17.95 20.66
N VAL A 14 16.59 17.53 19.49
CA VAL A 14 16.49 18.29 18.22
C VAL A 14 15.06 18.82 17.98
N SER A 15 14.04 18.05 18.37
CA SER A 15 12.63 18.45 18.31
C SER A 15 12.27 19.66 19.20
N VAL A 16 12.79 19.71 20.42
CA VAL A 16 12.55 20.83 21.35
C VAL A 16 13.24 22.09 20.84
N LEU A 17 14.46 21.96 20.33
CA LEU A 17 15.19 23.08 19.75
C LEU A 17 14.50 23.61 18.48
N ALA A 18 14.00 22.72 17.63
CA ALA A 18 13.24 23.10 16.44
C ALA A 18 11.96 23.86 16.80
N ARG A 19 11.19 23.37 17.79
CA ARG A 19 9.97 24.05 18.27
C ARG A 19 10.26 25.44 18.83
N TYR A 20 11.32 25.55 19.63
CA TYR A 20 11.76 26.84 20.17
C TYR A 20 12.13 27.82 19.05
N ALA A 21 12.89 27.36 18.06
CA ALA A 21 13.30 28.19 16.94
C ALA A 21 12.12 28.58 16.02
N LEU A 22 11.19 27.67 15.74
CA LEU A 22 9.97 27.94 14.98
C LEU A 22 9.02 28.93 15.67
N GLY A 23 8.99 28.93 17.00
CA GLY A 23 8.23 29.91 17.79
C GLY A 23 8.91 31.28 17.92
N SER A 24 10.15 31.42 17.47
CA SER A 24 10.94 32.64 17.60
C SER A 24 10.89 33.51 16.34
N LYS A 25 11.16 34.81 16.49
CA LYS A 25 11.21 35.75 15.35
C LYS A 25 12.56 35.65 14.63
N ALA A 26 12.56 35.74 13.30
CA ALA A 26 13.77 35.72 12.46
C ALA A 26 14.92 36.63 12.96
N PRO A 27 14.71 37.92 13.32
CA PRO A 27 15.80 38.77 13.80
C PRO A 27 16.39 38.31 15.14
N LEU A 28 15.66 37.52 15.94
CA LEU A 28 16.16 36.96 17.19
C LEU A 28 17.09 35.76 16.93
N LEU A 29 16.80 34.97 15.89
CA LEU A 29 17.66 33.87 15.43
C LEU A 29 18.95 34.42 14.80
N GLU A 30 18.86 35.47 13.99
CA GLU A 30 20.00 36.17 13.38
C GLU A 30 20.91 36.87 14.38
N ARG A 31 20.47 37.10 15.61
CA ARG A 31 21.30 37.67 16.68
C ARG A 31 21.89 36.61 17.61
N ALA A 32 21.47 35.35 17.48
CA ALA A 32 22.03 34.26 18.27
C ALA A 32 23.50 34.00 17.89
N GLN A 33 24.31 33.57 18.86
CA GLN A 33 25.70 33.18 18.60
C GLN A 33 25.76 32.06 17.55
N GLU A 34 26.76 32.11 16.68
CA GLU A 34 26.93 31.21 15.54
C GLU A 34 26.67 29.71 15.83
N PRO A 35 27.25 29.09 16.88
CA PRO A 35 26.99 27.68 17.15
C PRO A 35 25.52 27.40 17.53
N LYS A 36 24.88 28.32 18.25
CA LYS A 36 23.48 28.21 18.65
C LYS A 36 22.56 28.44 17.45
N ARG A 37 22.89 29.39 16.58
CA ARG A 37 22.16 29.68 15.34
C ARG A 37 22.17 28.46 14.42
N THR A 38 23.34 27.90 14.15
CA THR A 38 23.49 26.71 13.30
C THR A 38 22.76 25.50 13.87
N ALA A 39 22.81 25.29 15.19
CA ALA A 39 22.06 24.22 15.83
C ALA A 39 20.54 24.41 15.67
N MET A 40 20.01 25.62 15.90
CA MET A 40 18.59 25.93 15.74
C MET A 40 18.13 25.76 14.29
N LEU A 41 18.87 26.31 13.32
CA LEU A 41 18.51 26.22 11.91
C LEU A 41 18.54 24.76 11.41
N THR A 42 19.57 24.00 11.79
CA THR A 42 19.68 22.58 11.42
C THR A 42 18.55 21.76 12.06
N ALA A 43 18.19 22.07 13.31
CA ALA A 43 17.07 21.41 13.98
C ALA A 43 15.72 21.71 13.30
N VAL A 44 15.48 22.97 12.91
CA VAL A 44 14.27 23.37 12.16
C VAL A 44 14.21 22.66 10.82
N MET A 45 15.30 22.66 10.04
CA MET A 45 15.34 21.96 8.76
C MET A 45 15.01 20.48 8.91
N ARG A 46 15.65 19.79 9.86
CA ARG A 46 15.38 18.37 10.11
C ARG A 46 13.93 18.10 10.53
N HIS A 47 13.33 19.01 11.29
CA HIS A 47 11.94 18.90 11.71
C HIS A 47 10.96 19.09 10.53
N LEU A 48 11.21 20.10 9.69
CA LEU A 48 10.38 20.38 8.52
C LEU A 48 10.51 19.30 7.45
N GLU A 49 11.71 18.74 7.25
CA GLU A 49 11.93 17.58 6.38
C GLU A 49 11.07 16.39 6.80
N ALA A 50 11.13 16.02 8.09
CA ALA A 50 10.35 14.90 8.61
C ALA A 50 8.85 15.14 8.43
N LYS A 51 8.38 16.34 8.77
CA LYS A 51 6.97 16.71 8.60
C LYS A 51 6.55 16.66 7.12
N ALA A 52 7.35 17.19 6.21
CA ALA A 52 7.04 17.18 4.78
C ALA A 52 6.96 15.75 4.21
N ILE A 53 7.83 14.84 4.69
CA ILE A 53 7.79 13.43 4.32
C ILE A 53 6.50 12.79 4.84
N ASP A 54 6.13 13.03 6.10
CA ASP A 54 4.92 12.46 6.70
C ASP A 54 3.66 12.91 5.94
N GLU A 55 3.54 14.21 5.62
CA GLU A 55 2.42 14.76 4.84
C GLU A 55 2.38 14.18 3.42
N ALA A 56 3.54 13.99 2.77
CA ALA A 56 3.62 13.35 1.46
C ALA A 56 3.18 11.88 1.51
N LEU A 57 3.54 11.16 2.58
CA LEU A 57 3.11 9.78 2.79
C LEU A 57 1.61 9.68 3.11
N ASP A 58 1.03 10.64 3.81
CA ASP A 58 -0.42 10.67 4.07
C ASP A 58 -1.22 10.87 2.78
N VAL A 59 -0.82 11.85 1.95
CA VAL A 59 -1.40 12.06 0.62
C VAL A 59 -1.23 10.81 -0.25
N PHE A 60 -0.06 10.19 -0.22
CA PHE A 60 0.20 8.96 -0.97
C PHE A 60 -0.75 7.82 -0.53
N GLN A 61 -0.98 7.65 0.77
CA GLN A 61 -1.92 6.64 1.27
C GLN A 61 -3.34 6.86 0.74
N VAL A 62 -3.84 8.09 0.74
CA VAL A 62 -5.16 8.43 0.18
C VAL A 62 -5.23 8.09 -1.31
N LEU A 63 -4.17 8.39 -2.08
CA LEU A 63 -4.10 8.10 -3.51
C LEU A 63 -4.09 6.58 -3.79
N MET A 64 -3.33 5.81 -3.01
CA MET A 64 -3.29 4.35 -3.10
C MET A 64 -4.62 3.70 -2.73
N ALA A 65 -5.33 4.23 -1.73
CA ALA A 65 -6.59 3.67 -1.26
C ALA A 65 -7.75 3.94 -2.21
N THR A 66 -7.75 5.09 -2.91
CA THR A 66 -8.93 5.56 -3.63
C THR A 66 -8.71 5.68 -5.14
N ARG A 67 -7.81 6.56 -5.56
CA ARG A 67 -7.74 6.99 -6.97
C ARG A 67 -7.19 5.92 -7.88
N LEU A 68 -6.08 5.28 -7.48
CA LEU A 68 -5.48 4.21 -8.27
C LEU A 68 -6.38 2.99 -8.42
N PRO A 69 -6.91 2.38 -7.34
CA PRO A 69 -7.75 1.19 -7.47
C PRO A 69 -9.07 1.50 -8.18
N ASN A 70 -9.68 2.67 -7.97
CA ASN A 70 -10.90 3.03 -8.69
C ASN A 70 -10.66 3.19 -10.18
N THR A 71 -9.53 3.77 -10.58
CA THR A 71 -9.15 3.90 -11.99
C THR A 71 -8.90 2.52 -12.62
N ALA A 72 -8.16 1.65 -11.92
CA ALA A 72 -7.91 0.28 -12.37
C ALA A 72 -9.20 -0.53 -12.49
N LYS A 73 -10.10 -0.46 -11.49
CA LYS A 73 -11.42 -1.10 -11.51
C LYS A 73 -12.27 -0.63 -12.70
N ARG A 74 -12.24 0.67 -13.03
CA ARG A 74 -12.96 1.20 -14.20
C ARG A 74 -12.40 0.69 -15.53
N LYS A 75 -11.07 0.70 -15.69
CA LYS A 75 -10.41 0.18 -16.90
C LYS A 75 -10.68 -1.32 -17.08
N THR A 76 -10.48 -2.11 -16.03
CA THR A 76 -10.77 -3.56 -16.04
C THR A 76 -12.25 -3.85 -16.25
N ALA A 77 -13.17 -3.06 -15.69
CA ALA A 77 -14.60 -3.22 -15.96
C ALA A 77 -14.91 -2.95 -17.44
N LYS A 78 -14.32 -1.92 -18.06
CA LYS A 78 -14.48 -1.63 -19.49
C LYS A 78 -13.94 -2.78 -20.37
N GLU A 79 -12.76 -3.30 -20.05
CA GLU A 79 -12.18 -4.45 -20.75
C GLU A 79 -13.03 -5.72 -20.59
N ARG A 80 -13.50 -6.02 -19.37
CA ARG A 80 -14.43 -7.13 -19.10
C ARG A 80 -15.73 -6.97 -19.90
N LEU A 81 -16.30 -5.78 -19.95
CA LEU A 81 -17.51 -5.51 -20.74
C LEU A 81 -17.26 -5.74 -22.24
N SER A 82 -16.09 -5.35 -22.75
CA SER A 82 -15.74 -5.57 -24.17
C SER A 82 -15.53 -7.05 -24.54
N THR A 83 -15.12 -7.88 -23.58
CA THR A 83 -14.83 -9.31 -23.79
C THR A 83 -16.04 -10.21 -23.54
N LEU A 84 -17.10 -9.71 -22.88
CA LEU A 84 -18.34 -10.46 -22.60
C LEU A 84 -18.99 -11.14 -23.82
N PRO A 85 -19.12 -10.49 -25.00
CA PRO A 85 -19.75 -11.13 -26.16
C PRO A 85 -18.95 -12.35 -26.68
N GLN A 86 -17.62 -12.31 -26.59
CA GLN A 86 -16.77 -13.44 -26.97
C GLN A 86 -16.89 -14.59 -25.96
N LEU A 87 -16.92 -14.29 -24.67
CA LEU A 87 -17.14 -15.27 -23.62
C LEU A 87 -18.51 -15.94 -23.73
N GLN A 88 -19.56 -15.18 -24.06
CA GLN A 88 -20.90 -15.73 -24.30
C GLN A 88 -20.91 -16.70 -25.49
N LYS A 89 -20.22 -16.36 -26.60
CA LYS A 89 -20.09 -17.25 -27.77
C LYS A 89 -19.34 -18.54 -27.42
N ALA A 90 -18.20 -18.43 -26.73
CA ALA A 90 -17.43 -19.59 -26.28
C ALA A 90 -18.24 -20.48 -25.32
N SER A 91 -19.01 -19.89 -24.41
CA SER A 91 -19.87 -20.60 -23.47
C SER A 91 -21.00 -21.35 -24.18
N ARG A 92 -21.65 -20.70 -25.17
CA ARG A 92 -22.66 -21.34 -26.03
C ARG A 92 -22.06 -22.52 -26.82
N HIS A 93 -20.89 -22.34 -27.42
CA HIS A 93 -20.20 -23.41 -28.13
C HIS A 93 -19.86 -24.60 -27.22
N ARG A 94 -19.39 -24.34 -25.99
CA ARG A 94 -19.11 -25.39 -25.00
C ARG A 94 -20.37 -26.10 -24.51
N ALA A 95 -21.48 -25.39 -24.30
CA ALA A 95 -22.75 -25.98 -23.88
C ALA A 95 -23.34 -26.90 -24.97
N LEU A 96 -23.18 -26.51 -26.24
CA LEU A 96 -23.61 -27.32 -27.39
C LEU A 96 -22.65 -28.49 -27.64
N GLY A 97 -21.33 -28.30 -27.49
CA GLY A 97 -20.32 -29.37 -27.62
C GLY A 97 -20.38 -30.41 -26.49
N GLY A 98 -20.81 -30.02 -25.28
CA GLY A 98 -21.05 -30.94 -24.16
C GLY A 98 -22.34 -31.74 -24.27
N ALA A 99 -23.29 -31.33 -25.12
CA ALA A 99 -24.51 -32.09 -25.40
C ALA A 99 -24.24 -33.31 -26.29
N GLY A 100 -23.15 -33.31 -27.08
CA GLY A 100 -22.71 -34.46 -27.88
C GLY A 100 -21.96 -35.55 -27.10
N ALA A 101 -21.47 -35.26 -25.88
CA ALA A 101 -20.65 -36.18 -25.08
C ALA A 101 -21.44 -36.98 -24.02
N ARG A 102 -22.78 -36.90 -24.02
CA ARG A 102 -23.66 -37.72 -23.14
C ARG A 102 -24.26 -38.96 -23.81
N ALA A 103 -23.83 -39.29 -25.03
CA ALA A 103 -24.18 -40.55 -25.70
C ALA A 103 -22.96 -41.49 -25.68
N GLY A 104 -22.57 -41.98 -24.50
CA GLY A 104 -21.50 -42.98 -24.40
C GLY A 104 -20.72 -42.94 -23.10
N CYS A 105 -21.34 -43.33 -22.00
CA CYS A 105 -20.60 -43.88 -20.86
C CYS A 105 -21.39 -45.07 -20.31
N PRO A 106 -20.80 -46.28 -20.27
CA PRO A 106 -21.42 -47.42 -19.63
C PRO A 106 -21.43 -47.20 -18.11
N ARG A 107 -22.51 -47.63 -17.48
CA ARG A 107 -22.68 -47.69 -16.03
C ARG A 107 -21.66 -48.68 -15.44
N HIS A 108 -20.44 -48.23 -15.13
CA HIS A 108 -19.57 -48.97 -14.23
C HIS A 108 -19.93 -48.59 -12.79
N ALA A 109 -20.51 -49.55 -12.07
CA ALA A 109 -20.70 -49.48 -10.63
C ALA A 109 -19.32 -49.51 -9.93
N PRO A 110 -19.03 -48.61 -8.97
CA PRO A 110 -17.83 -48.74 -8.16
C PRO A 110 -18.09 -49.80 -7.08
N SER A 111 -17.67 -51.03 -7.34
CA SER A 111 -17.50 -52.04 -6.30
C SER A 111 -16.28 -51.70 -5.43
N ALA A 112 -16.48 -51.78 -4.11
CA ALA A 112 -15.50 -51.67 -3.03
C ALA A 112 -15.01 -50.25 -2.70
N TRP A 113 -15.62 -49.68 -1.65
CA TRP A 113 -15.00 -48.62 -0.87
C TRP A 113 -13.87 -49.25 -0.01
N PRO A 114 -12.70 -48.62 0.12
CA PRO A 114 -11.63 -49.10 0.99
C PRO A 114 -12.06 -49.01 2.47
N PRO A 115 -11.58 -49.94 3.34
CA PRO A 115 -12.12 -50.20 4.69
C PRO A 115 -11.96 -49.07 5.71
N TRP A 116 -11.34 -47.94 5.34
CA TRP A 116 -11.10 -46.81 6.24
C TRP A 116 -11.97 -45.57 5.97
N SER A 117 -12.95 -45.67 5.07
CA SER A 117 -13.85 -44.54 4.76
C SER A 117 -14.94 -44.40 5.83
N ILE A 118 -14.76 -43.48 6.79
CA ILE A 118 -15.78 -43.11 7.79
C ILE A 118 -16.76 -42.11 7.14
N PRO A 119 -18.06 -42.42 7.01
CA PRO A 119 -19.03 -41.42 6.60
C PRO A 119 -19.30 -40.46 7.76
N ALA A 120 -18.82 -39.22 7.64
CA ALA A 120 -19.25 -38.11 8.50
C ALA A 120 -20.74 -37.89 8.26
N THR A 121 -21.55 -38.38 9.19
CA THR A 121 -22.99 -38.19 9.24
C THR A 121 -23.32 -36.71 9.34
N ARG A 122 -24.09 -36.26 8.36
CA ARG A 122 -24.77 -34.97 8.35
C ARG A 122 -25.73 -34.92 9.55
N ARG A 123 -25.49 -34.02 10.48
CA ARG A 123 -26.53 -33.43 11.35
C ARG A 123 -26.18 -31.97 11.62
#